data_AF-A0A4Y2BNM6-F1
#
_entry.id   AF-A0A4Y2BNM6-F1
#
_cell.length_a   1.000
_cell.length_b   1.000
_cell.length_c   1.000
_cell.angle_alpha   90.00
_cell.angle_beta   90.00
_cell.angle_gamma   90.00
#
_symmetry.space_group_name_H-M   'P 1'
#
loop_
_entity.id
_entity.type
_entity.pdbx_description
1 polymer ?
#
loop_
_entity_poly.entity_id
_entity_poly.type
_entity_poly.pdbx_seq_one_letter_code
_entity_poly.pdbx_strand_id
1 'polypeptide(L)'
;MTKHIQDTYALSIDQLNITDGTLWRRAKYLKTKRSNIPQLKNPTNNTPAHTNIDKAEVIADHFETQFQTNNIGNPSIDNSVKTAIQSVVFSAPTTKYHKVK
;
A
#
# COMPACT_ATOMS: atom_id res chain seq x y z
N MET A 1 34.67 2.14 28.57
CA MET A 1 35.24 0.87 28.05
C MET A 1 36.75 0.99 28.16
N THR A 2 37.43 0.10 28.87
CA THR A 2 38.86 0.24 29.21
C THR A 2 39.76 -0.14 28.02
N LYS A 3 40.90 0.53 27.86
CA LYS A 3 41.86 0.35 26.76
C LYS A 3 42.23 -1.14 26.52
N HIS A 4 42.46 -1.87 27.61
CA HIS A 4 42.75 -3.31 27.60
C HIS A 4 41.68 -4.13 26.87
N ILE A 5 40.40 -3.76 27.02
CA ILE A 5 39.29 -4.47 26.37
C ILE A 5 39.36 -4.24 24.85
N GLN A 6 39.65 -3.02 24.41
CA GLN A 6 39.78 -2.70 22.97
C GLN A 6 40.97 -3.43 22.31
N ASP A 7 42.12 -3.45 22.98
CA ASP A 7 43.32 -4.14 22.49
C ASP A 7 43.08 -5.65 22.34
N THR A 8 42.35 -6.25 23.29
CA THR A 8 41.95 -7.67 23.25
C THR A 8 41.01 -7.95 22.07
N TYR A 9 40.08 -7.04 21.77
CA TYR A 9 39.17 -7.19 20.64
C TYR A 9 39.89 -7.08 19.29
N ALA A 10 40.82 -6.14 19.14
CA ALA A 10 41.60 -5.96 17.92
C ALA A 10 42.39 -7.24 17.58
N LEU A 11 43.13 -7.78 18.56
CA LEU A 11 43.88 -9.03 18.39
C LEU A 11 42.99 -10.21 17.98
N SER A 12 41.77 -10.29 18.53
CA SER A 12 40.81 -11.34 18.17
C SER A 12 40.31 -11.26 16.72
N ILE A 13 40.35 -10.07 16.10
CA ILE A 13 39.92 -9.83 14.72
C ILE A 13 41.07 -10.17 13.77
N ASP A 14 42.29 -9.77 14.12
CA ASP A 14 43.49 -10.04 13.32
C ASP A 14 43.78 -11.54 13.15
N GLN A 15 43.33 -12.35 14.12
CA GLN A 15 43.47 -13.82 14.08
C GLN A 15 42.42 -14.53 13.21
N LEU A 16 41.45 -13.82 12.63
CA LEU A 16 40.41 -14.45 11.80
C LEU A 16 40.94 -14.78 10.41
N ASN A 17 40.63 -15.97 9.92
CA ASN A 17 41.10 -16.46 8.63
C ASN A 17 39.95 -17.07 7.80
N ILE A 18 40.11 -17.04 6.47
CA ILE A 18 39.21 -17.65 5.50
C ILE A 18 39.44 -19.17 5.35
N THR A 19 40.69 -19.63 5.51
CA THR A 19 41.13 -21.00 5.28
C THR A 19 40.66 -21.95 6.37
N ASP A 20 40.68 -21.52 7.63
CA ASP A 20 40.22 -22.31 8.79
C ASP A 20 38.73 -22.07 9.13
N GLY A 21 38.06 -21.20 8.37
CA GLY A 21 36.64 -20.88 8.53
C GLY A 21 36.29 -20.03 9.76
N THR A 22 37.27 -19.54 10.52
CA THR A 22 37.03 -18.71 11.73
C THR A 22 36.33 -17.40 11.40
N LEU A 23 36.70 -16.77 10.27
CA LEU A 23 36.05 -15.57 9.77
C LEU A 23 34.57 -15.83 9.46
N TRP A 24 34.26 -16.95 8.78
CA TRP A 24 32.89 -17.30 8.41
C TRP A 24 32.01 -17.59 9.63
N ARG A 25 32.55 -18.29 10.63
CA ARG A 25 31.84 -18.57 11.89
C ARG A 25 31.50 -17.28 12.64
N ARG A 26 32.42 -16.32 12.70
CA ARG A 26 32.16 -15.02 13.34
C ARG A 26 31.16 -14.18 12.55
N ALA A 27 31.31 -14.14 11.22
CA ALA A 27 30.39 -13.41 10.33
C ALA A 27 28.97 -13.96 10.35
N LYS A 28 28.78 -15.27 10.58
CA LYS A 28 27.45 -15.92 10.65
C LYS A 28 26.54 -15.25 11.69
N TYR A 29 27.07 -14.87 12.84
CA TYR A 29 26.29 -14.23 13.91
C TYR A 29 25.97 -12.76 13.62
N LEU A 30 26.71 -12.11 12.71
CA LEU A 30 26.43 -10.75 12.27
C LEU A 30 25.28 -10.68 11.25
N LYS A 31 24.95 -11.81 10.60
CA LYS A 31 23.81 -11.94 9.68
C LYS A 31 22.44 -12.01 10.39
N THR A 32 22.40 -11.83 11.72
CA THR A 32 21.20 -12.05 12.53
C THR A 32 20.16 -10.93 12.49
N LYS A 33 20.30 -9.93 11.60
CA LYS A 33 19.16 -9.07 11.27
C LYS A 33 18.17 -9.83 10.38
N ARG A 34 17.51 -10.84 10.95
CA ARG A 34 16.22 -11.28 10.44
C ARG A 34 15.27 -10.12 10.74
N SER A 35 15.04 -9.26 9.76
CA SER A 35 13.85 -8.42 9.81
C SER A 35 12.67 -9.38 9.85
N ASN A 36 12.07 -9.55 11.02
CA ASN A 36 10.84 -10.30 11.13
C ASN A 36 9.82 -9.56 10.26
N ILE A 37 9.27 -10.25 9.27
CA ILE A 37 8.15 -9.70 8.52
C ILE A 37 7.06 -9.39 9.54
N PRO A 38 6.60 -8.13 9.65
CA PRO A 38 5.59 -7.78 10.63
C PRO A 38 4.32 -8.59 10.35
N GLN A 39 3.68 -9.07 11.43
CA GLN A 39 2.42 -9.78 11.30
C GLN A 39 1.35 -8.86 10.71
N LEU A 40 0.58 -9.39 9.77
CA LEU A 40 -0.60 -8.69 9.25
C LEU A 40 -1.62 -8.55 10.39
N LYS A 41 -2.08 -7.33 10.63
CA LYS A 41 -3.06 -7.02 11.68
C LYS A 41 -4.27 -6.36 11.07
N ASN A 42 -5.44 -6.67 11.61
CA ASN A 42 -6.66 -6.00 11.22
C ASN A 42 -6.63 -4.55 11.73
N PRO A 43 -6.87 -3.54 10.87
CA PRO A 43 -6.77 -2.13 11.23
C PRO A 43 -7.79 -1.68 12.28
N THR A 44 -8.93 -2.37 12.39
CA THR A 44 -10.05 -2.00 13.27
C THR A 44 -9.79 -2.38 14.73
N ASN A 45 -9.18 -3.55 14.98
CA ASN A 45 -8.99 -4.10 16.32
C ASN A 45 -7.52 -4.41 16.67
N ASN A 46 -6.58 -4.18 15.75
CA ASN A 46 -5.14 -4.42 15.89
C ASN A 46 -4.77 -5.87 16.26
N THR A 47 -5.67 -6.83 16.04
CA THR A 47 -5.39 -8.25 16.27
C THR A 47 -4.69 -8.86 15.06
N PRO A 48 -3.77 -9.82 15.25
CA PRO A 48 -3.13 -10.49 14.12
C PRO A 48 -4.14 -11.33 13.31
N ALA A 49 -4.05 -11.27 11.99
CA ALA A 49 -4.81 -12.11 11.07
C ALA A 49 -4.18 -13.52 11.04
N HIS A 50 -4.84 -14.49 11.68
CA HIS A 50 -4.27 -15.83 11.87
C HIS A 50 -4.63 -16.76 10.71
N THR A 51 -5.90 -16.79 10.31
CA THR A 51 -6.38 -17.65 9.22
C THR A 51 -6.13 -17.01 7.86
N ASN A 52 -6.21 -17.81 6.79
CA ASN A 52 -6.11 -17.27 5.43
C ASN A 52 -7.32 -16.40 5.06
N ILE A 53 -8.48 -16.68 5.66
CA ILE A 53 -9.71 -15.91 5.45
C ILE A 53 -9.53 -14.52 6.08
N ASP A 54 -9.11 -14.45 7.34
CA ASP A 54 -8.84 -13.18 8.03
C ASP A 54 -7.85 -12.31 7.25
N LYS A 55 -6.80 -12.93 6.68
CA LYS A 55 -5.79 -12.22 5.89
C LYS A 55 -6.38 -11.68 4.59
N ALA A 56 -7.24 -12.44 3.93
CA ALA A 56 -7.89 -12.01 2.70
C ALA A 56 -8.81 -10.82 2.95
N GLU A 57 -9.59 -10.85 4.03
CA GLU A 57 -10.47 -9.75 4.44
C GLU A 57 -9.66 -8.48 4.74
N VAL A 58 -8.60 -8.56 5.54
CA VAL A 58 -7.75 -7.40 5.86
C VAL A 58 -7.11 -6.79 4.61
N ILE A 59 -6.73 -7.61 3.62
CA ILE A 59 -6.18 -7.13 2.35
C ILE A 59 -7.27 -6.49 1.49
N ALA A 60 -8.47 -7.08 1.45
CA ALA A 60 -9.61 -6.54 0.71
C ALA A 60 -10.02 -5.16 1.25
N ASP A 61 -10.16 -5.00 2.57
CA ASP A 61 -10.45 -3.72 3.23
C ASP A 61 -9.36 -2.68 2.93
N HIS A 62 -8.09 -3.11 2.95
CA HIS A 62 -6.98 -2.24 2.59
C HIS A 62 -7.07 -1.76 1.14
N PHE A 63 -7.41 -2.63 0.19
CA PHE A 63 -7.60 -2.22 -1.20
C PHE A 63 -8.82 -1.34 -1.39
N GLU A 64 -9.95 -1.65 -0.75
CA GLU A 64 -11.13 -0.81 -0.82
C GLU A 64 -10.80 0.62 -0.38
N THR A 65 -10.08 0.78 0.74
CA THR A 65 -9.66 2.11 1.24
C THR A 65 -8.65 2.81 0.34
N GLN A 66 -7.68 2.09 -0.24
CA GLN A 66 -6.68 2.67 -1.16
C GLN A 66 -7.26 3.07 -2.52
N PHE A 67 -8.24 2.31 -3.00
CA PHE A 67 -8.86 2.52 -4.32
C PHE A 67 -10.24 3.16 -4.23
N GLN A 68 -10.60 3.81 -3.11
CA GLN A 68 -11.81 4.62 -3.05
C GLN A 68 -11.76 5.65 -4.17
N THR A 69 -12.76 5.61 -5.05
CA THR A 69 -12.88 6.61 -6.10
C THR A 69 -13.06 7.95 -5.41
N ASN A 70 -12.13 8.88 -5.64
CA ASN A 70 -12.36 10.26 -5.30
C ASN A 70 -13.69 10.69 -5.94
N ASN A 71 -14.49 11.50 -5.24
CA ASN A 71 -15.61 12.15 -5.89
C ASN A 71 -15.05 13.20 -6.86
N ILE A 72 -14.70 12.78 -8.07
CA ILE A 72 -14.22 13.65 -9.17
C ILE A 72 -15.40 14.45 -9.76
N GLY A 73 -16.64 14.12 -9.37
CA GLY A 73 -17.85 14.84 -9.77
C GLY A 73 -17.78 16.31 -9.34
N ASN A 74 -18.11 17.20 -10.28
CA ASN A 74 -18.30 18.61 -9.99
C ASN A 74 -19.80 18.90 -10.06
N PRO A 75 -20.48 19.10 -8.91
CA PRO A 75 -21.93 19.29 -8.88
C PRO A 75 -22.43 20.41 -9.80
N SER A 76 -21.61 21.44 -10.03
CA SER A 76 -21.96 22.55 -10.93
C SER A 76 -21.95 22.13 -12.41
N ILE A 77 -20.97 21.33 -12.81
CA ILE A 77 -20.89 20.77 -14.17
C ILE A 77 -21.98 19.73 -14.37
N ASP A 78 -22.19 18.85 -13.39
CA ASP A 78 -23.20 17.79 -13.44
C ASP A 78 -24.61 18.39 -13.60
N ASN A 79 -24.91 19.46 -12.85
CA ASN A 79 -26.18 20.19 -12.96
C ASN A 79 -26.32 20.93 -14.29
N SER A 80 -25.22 21.49 -14.82
CA SER A 80 -25.22 22.18 -16.12
C SER A 80 -25.47 21.21 -17.26
N VAL A 81 -24.82 20.05 -17.25
CA VAL A 81 -25.03 18.96 -18.23
C VAL A 81 -26.47 18.44 -18.14
N LYS A 82 -26.99 18.22 -16.94
CA LYS A 82 -28.39 17.81 -16.73
C LYS A 82 -29.38 18.81 -17.31
N THR A 83 -29.14 20.10 -17.10
CA THR A 83 -29.99 21.18 -17.63
C THR A 83 -29.93 21.24 -19.17
N ALA A 84 -28.74 21.05 -19.75
CA ALA A 84 -28.55 21.02 -21.20
C ALA A 84 -29.22 19.80 -21.86
N ILE A 85 -29.13 18.62 -21.25
CA ILE A 85 -29.83 17.42 -21.74
C ILE A 85 -31.35 17.64 -21.68
N GLN A 86 -31.86 18.20 -20.58
CA GLN A 86 -33.28 18.53 -20.46
C GLN A 86 -33.71 19.51 -21.55
N SER A 87 -32.95 20.59 -21.78
CA SER A 87 -33.30 21.57 -22.82
C SER A 87 -33.33 20.94 -24.21
N VAL A 88 -32.40 20.04 -24.55
CA VAL A 88 -32.37 19.32 -25.83
C VAL A 88 -33.59 18.40 -25.98
N VAL A 89 -34.00 17.68 -24.93
CA VAL A 89 -35.17 16.79 -24.95
C VAL A 89 -36.48 17.59 -25.09
N PHE A 90 -36.58 18.76 -24.45
CA PHE A 90 -37.75 19.65 -24.58
C PHE A 90 -37.75 20.50 -25.87
N SER A 91 -36.63 20.54 -26.60
CA SER A 91 -36.51 21.25 -27.89
C SER A 91 -36.87 20.38 -29.10
N ALA A 92 -37.49 19.21 -28.90
CA ALA A 92 -37.97 18.37 -29.99
C ALA A 92 -38.68 19.24 -31.04
N PRO A 93 -38.36 19.07 -32.35
CA PRO A 93 -38.83 19.99 -33.38
C PRO A 93 -40.36 19.99 -33.36
N THR A 94 -40.94 21.13 -32.99
CA THR A 94 -42.38 21.33 -33.18
C THR A 94 -42.61 21.28 -34.68
N THR A 95 -43.10 20.15 -35.15
CA THR A 95 -43.44 19.97 -36.56
C THR A 95 -44.63 20.87 -36.86
N LYS A 96 -44.34 22.10 -37.31
CA LYS A 96 -45.34 23.05 -37.79
C LYS A 96 -45.79 22.62 -39.19
N TYR A 97 -46.45 21.47 -39.29
CA TYR A 97 -47.11 21.08 -40.54
C TYR A 97 -48.25 22.07 -40.80
N HIS A 98 -48.09 22.89 -41.85
CA HIS A 98 -49.19 23.69 -42.38
C HIS A 98 -50.03 22.78 -43.27
N LYS A 99 -51.33 22.66 -42.98
CA LYS A 99 -52.28 22.00 -43.87
C LYS A 99 -52.36 22.81 -45.16
N VAL A 100 -51.83 22.27 -46.25
CA VAL A 100 -52.09 22.74 -47.61
C VAL A 100 -53.52 22.35 -47.96
N LYS A 101 -54.35 23.35 -48.32
CA LYS A 101 -55.72 23.16 -48.81
C LYS A 101 -55.72 22.78 -50.28
#